data_AF-A0A538PMH9-F1
#
_entry.id   AF-A0A538PMH9-F1
#
_cell.length_a   1.000
_cell.length_b   1.000
_cell.length_c   1.000
_cell.angle_alpha   90.00
_cell.angle_beta   90.00
_cell.angle_gamma   90.00
#
_symmetry.space_group_name_H-M   'P 1'
#
loop_
_entity.id
_entity.type
_entity.pdbx_description
1 polymer ?
#
loop_
_entity_poly.entity_id
_entity_poly.type
_entity_poly.pdbx_seq_one_letter_code
_entity_poly.pdbx_strand_id
1 'polypeptide(L)'
;MFDQVGLEGIARAAYDADAMSIGPPYSAVFDKVFVGLSLPARTRADAAWGPTSGERYEGRLMLFGFGGVGAVRVDALWRGAIVASAASPLAHIDRVLTSWPDPGGIDDEIVRSLGSLPGDPARLEAERRARLLARLRAGFRQPDALTDAVLDGWLASIGARSVGDLVERFANQLLGGTLQVGFSAGATTTAPRALPLSAAILVRDQPIHVADLLAQSKAVADQLEDLGVERAQGGDSARAQPVVVVWMVPEQVFDDAGWPGGESATTDVARRALRRQAAGRWLAREGIGLVTTAAVPG
;
A
#
# COMPACT_ATOMS: atom_id res chain seq x y z
N MET A 1 12.05 -21.69 16.60
CA MET A 1 10.69 -21.62 16.03
C MET A 1 10.07 -20.29 16.48
N PHE A 2 9.33 -19.58 15.61
CA PHE A 2 8.69 -18.32 15.98
C PHE A 2 7.62 -18.55 17.06
N ASP A 3 7.63 -17.74 18.13
CA ASP A 3 6.58 -17.77 19.15
C ASP A 3 5.38 -16.88 18.76
N GLN A 4 4.28 -16.97 19.50
CA GLN A 4 3.06 -16.22 19.20
C GLN A 4 3.30 -14.69 19.20
N VAL A 5 4.10 -14.19 20.14
CA VAL A 5 4.42 -12.76 20.25
C VAL A 5 5.21 -12.28 19.03
N GLY A 6 6.18 -13.07 18.58
CA GLY A 6 6.95 -12.75 17.38
C GLY A 6 6.10 -12.77 16.12
N LEU A 7 5.23 -13.78 15.95
CA LEU A 7 4.33 -13.85 14.81
C LEU A 7 3.29 -12.74 14.79
N GLU A 8 2.75 -12.35 15.96
CA GLU A 8 1.89 -11.16 16.07
C GLU A 8 2.64 -9.90 15.61
N GLY A 9 3.88 -9.71 16.07
CA GLY A 9 4.70 -8.57 15.66
C GLY A 9 4.94 -8.52 14.15
N ILE A 10 5.24 -9.67 13.52
CA ILE A 10 5.42 -9.76 12.06
C ILE A 10 4.09 -9.49 11.34
N ALA A 11 2.96 -10.00 11.84
CA ALA A 11 1.65 -9.75 11.24
C ALA A 11 1.29 -8.25 11.28
N ARG A 12 1.52 -7.58 12.42
CA ARG A 12 1.32 -6.12 12.57
C ARG A 12 2.28 -5.29 11.73
N ALA A 13 3.49 -5.79 11.47
CA ALA A 13 4.44 -5.13 10.57
C ALA A 13 4.04 -5.25 9.10
N ALA A 14 3.43 -6.38 8.72
CA ALA A 14 3.03 -6.66 7.34
C ALA A 14 1.70 -5.98 6.96
N TYR A 15 0.80 -5.81 7.91
CA TYR A 15 -0.59 -5.42 7.67
C TYR A 15 -1.02 -4.24 8.52
N ASP A 16 -1.91 -3.43 7.97
CA ASP A 16 -2.50 -2.31 8.69
C ASP A 16 -3.45 -2.85 9.76
N ALA A 17 -2.97 -2.86 11.01
CA ALA A 17 -3.72 -3.34 12.17
C ALA A 17 -4.83 -2.37 12.62
N ASP A 18 -4.84 -1.12 12.14
CA ASP A 18 -5.92 -0.16 12.38
C ASP A 18 -7.05 -0.37 11.36
N ALA A 19 -6.71 -0.71 10.12
CA ALA A 19 -7.67 -1.04 9.07
C ALA A 19 -8.19 -2.48 9.12
N MET A 20 -7.46 -3.42 9.74
CA MET A 20 -7.83 -4.83 9.82
C MET A 20 -7.69 -5.37 11.24
N SER A 21 -8.73 -6.05 11.72
CA SER A 21 -8.61 -6.82 12.96
C SER A 21 -7.79 -8.07 12.69
N ILE A 22 -6.66 -8.23 13.39
CA ILE A 22 -5.79 -9.41 13.31
C ILE A 22 -5.64 -9.98 14.71
N GLY A 23 -5.85 -11.28 14.84
CA GLY A 23 -5.81 -11.98 16.11
C GLY A 23 -5.32 -13.43 16.00
N PRO A 24 -5.09 -14.08 17.15
CA PRO A 24 -4.65 -15.46 17.22
C PRO A 24 -5.71 -16.44 16.66
N PRO A 25 -5.34 -17.70 16.37
CA PRO A 25 -4.01 -18.28 16.53
C PRO A 25 -3.04 -17.82 15.43
N TYR A 26 -1.77 -17.59 15.78
CA TYR A 26 -0.72 -17.28 14.82
C TYR A 26 0.08 -18.53 14.44
N SER A 27 0.28 -18.77 13.15
CA SER A 27 1.25 -19.77 12.67
C SER A 27 1.97 -19.29 11.42
N ALA A 28 3.19 -19.78 11.18
CA ALA A 28 3.97 -19.45 10.00
C ALA A 28 3.89 -20.59 8.97
N VAL A 29 3.67 -20.22 7.71
CA VAL A 29 3.75 -21.08 6.54
C VAL A 29 4.93 -20.62 5.70
N PHE A 30 5.84 -21.54 5.37
CA PHE A 30 7.06 -21.26 4.62
C PHE A 30 6.96 -21.91 3.24
N ASP A 31 6.54 -21.15 2.24
CA ASP A 31 6.46 -21.66 0.87
C ASP A 31 7.85 -21.74 0.23
N LYS A 32 8.66 -20.69 0.43
CA LYS A 32 10.05 -20.60 -0.02
C LYS A 32 10.91 -19.90 1.02
N VAL A 33 12.07 -20.49 1.31
CA VAL A 33 13.09 -19.90 2.17
C VAL A 33 14.42 -19.92 1.44
N PHE A 34 15.06 -18.77 1.35
CA PHE A 34 16.41 -18.61 0.83
C PHE A 34 17.31 -18.21 2.00
N VAL A 35 18.50 -18.78 2.12
CA VAL A 35 19.43 -18.52 3.23
C VAL A 35 20.72 -17.92 2.68
N GLY A 36 21.31 -16.97 3.41
CA GLY A 36 22.60 -16.38 3.07
C GLY A 36 22.54 -15.46 1.84
N LEU A 37 21.50 -14.65 1.74
CA LEU A 37 21.37 -13.67 0.65
C LEU A 37 22.30 -12.49 0.90
N SER A 38 23.25 -12.30 0.00
CA SER A 38 24.11 -11.12 -0.03
C SER A 38 23.55 -10.14 -1.04
N LEU A 39 23.03 -9.01 -0.57
CA LEU A 39 22.56 -7.94 -1.45
C LEU A 39 23.72 -6.98 -1.74
N PRO A 40 24.10 -6.78 -3.02
CA PRO A 40 25.18 -5.87 -3.35
C PRO A 40 24.81 -4.46 -2.87
N ALA A 41 25.76 -3.78 -2.21
CA ALA A 41 25.57 -2.39 -1.84
C ALA A 41 25.31 -1.57 -3.11
N ARG A 42 24.10 -1.01 -3.23
CA ARG A 42 23.75 -0.11 -4.32
C ARG A 42 24.02 1.32 -3.91
N THR A 43 24.81 2.02 -4.71
CA THR A 43 24.86 3.48 -4.65
C THR A 43 23.67 4.02 -5.40
N ARG A 44 22.83 4.82 -4.73
CA ARG A 44 21.74 5.57 -5.37
C ARG A 44 22.17 7.01 -5.54
N ALA A 45 21.93 7.56 -6.72
CA ALA A 45 22.21 8.95 -7.04
C ALA A 45 20.90 9.65 -7.39
N ASP A 46 20.41 10.51 -6.50
CA ASP A 46 19.25 11.34 -6.78
C ASP A 46 19.72 12.71 -7.29
N ALA A 47 19.25 13.10 -8.48
CA ALA A 47 19.57 14.38 -9.10
C ALA A 47 18.33 15.28 -9.14
N ALA A 48 18.45 16.49 -8.61
CA ALA A 48 17.45 17.54 -8.75
C ALA A 48 18.04 18.68 -9.60
N TRP A 49 17.31 19.09 -10.65
CA TRP A 49 17.68 20.21 -11.50
C TRP A 49 16.68 21.33 -11.29
N GLY A 50 17.17 22.54 -11.01
CA GLY A 50 16.31 23.69 -10.80
C GLY A 50 16.95 25.00 -11.26
N PRO A 51 16.14 25.97 -11.70
CA PRO A 51 16.63 27.31 -12.00
C PRO A 51 16.98 28.02 -10.67
N THR A 52 18.18 28.57 -10.56
CA THR A 52 18.62 29.30 -9.34
C THR A 52 18.56 30.81 -9.47
N SER A 53 18.49 31.34 -10.69
CA SER A 53 18.03 32.69 -11.11
C SER A 53 18.65 33.02 -12.47
N GLY A 54 17.90 33.71 -13.35
CA GLY A 54 18.34 33.98 -14.73
C GLY A 54 18.42 32.72 -15.61
N GLU A 55 19.37 32.65 -16.53
CA GLU A 55 19.58 31.51 -17.45
C GLU A 55 20.42 30.36 -16.85
N ARG A 56 20.72 30.39 -15.54
CA ARG A 56 21.50 29.33 -14.89
C ARG A 56 20.60 28.23 -14.31
N TYR A 57 20.94 27.00 -14.68
CA TYR A 57 20.42 25.77 -14.09
C TYR A 57 21.45 25.20 -13.12
N GLU A 58 21.03 24.90 -11.91
CA GLU A 58 21.84 24.16 -10.94
C GLU A 58 21.35 22.72 -10.86
N GLY A 59 22.30 21.78 -10.93
CA GLY A 59 22.06 20.37 -10.64
C GLY A 59 22.60 20.04 -9.25
N ARG A 60 21.72 19.58 -8.36
CA ARG A 60 22.12 19.01 -7.07
C ARG A 60 22.08 17.49 -7.16
N LEU A 61 23.21 16.86 -6.91
CA LEU A 61 23.33 15.41 -6.81
C LEU A 61 23.46 15.01 -5.34
N MET A 62 22.59 14.13 -4.87
CA MET A 62 22.72 13.46 -3.57
C MET A 62 23.07 11.99 -3.81
N LEU A 63 24.24 11.58 -3.33
CA LEU A 63 24.69 10.19 -3.38
C LEU A 63 24.38 9.51 -2.06
N PHE A 64 23.63 8.42 -2.12
CA PHE A 64 23.31 7.55 -1.00
C PHE A 64 24.05 6.21 -1.15
N GLY A 65 24.48 5.61 -0.05
CA GLY A 65 25.13 4.29 -0.07
C GLY A 65 26.61 4.30 -0.48
N PHE A 66 27.27 5.46 -0.44
CA PHE A 66 28.74 5.54 -0.57
C PHE A 66 29.40 5.35 0.81
N GLY A 67 30.39 4.46 0.90
CA GLY A 67 31.21 4.29 2.11
C GLY A 67 30.71 3.28 3.16
N GLY A 68 29.62 2.55 2.87
CA GLY A 68 29.19 1.42 3.71
C GLY A 68 30.13 0.22 3.54
N VAL A 69 30.65 -0.29 4.66
CA VAL A 69 31.51 -1.48 4.67
C VAL A 69 30.66 -2.71 4.35
N GLY A 70 30.67 -3.13 3.07
CA GLY A 70 30.20 -4.45 2.63
C GLY A 70 28.75 -4.53 2.16
N ALA A 71 28.46 -5.64 1.45
CA ALA A 71 27.13 -6.04 1.04
C ALA A 71 26.20 -6.18 2.26
N VAL A 72 24.94 -5.76 2.12
CA VAL A 72 23.96 -5.94 3.19
C VAL A 72 23.59 -7.41 3.25
N ARG A 73 23.91 -8.05 4.37
CA ARG A 73 23.65 -9.48 4.58
C ARG A 73 22.24 -9.69 5.12
N VAL A 74 21.44 -10.38 4.32
CA VAL A 74 20.14 -10.94 4.71
C VAL A 74 20.35 -12.42 5.03
N ASP A 75 20.13 -12.80 6.29
CA ASP A 75 20.42 -14.16 6.73
C ASP A 75 19.42 -15.16 6.15
N ALA A 76 18.16 -14.76 6.01
CA ALA A 76 17.20 -15.52 5.22
C ALA A 76 16.13 -14.62 4.59
N LEU A 77 15.57 -15.04 3.45
CA LEU A 77 14.37 -14.47 2.85
C LEU A 77 13.27 -15.52 2.91
N TRP A 78 12.19 -15.18 3.61
CA TRP A 78 10.99 -16.00 3.74
C TRP A 78 9.90 -15.45 2.83
N ARG A 79 9.40 -16.28 1.90
CA ARG A 79 8.16 -16.04 1.17
C ARG A 79 7.15 -17.12 1.58
N GLY A 80 5.98 -16.71 2.05
CA GLY A 80 5.02 -17.65 2.61
C GLY A 80 3.77 -16.94 3.12
N ALA A 81 3.30 -17.30 4.31
CA ALA A 81 2.17 -16.66 4.95
C ALA A 81 2.23 -16.73 6.48
N ILE A 82 1.53 -15.82 7.16
CA ILE A 82 1.10 -16.00 8.55
C ILE A 82 -0.36 -16.42 8.53
N VAL A 83 -0.71 -17.52 9.17
CA VAL A 83 -2.11 -17.82 9.47
C VAL A 83 -2.49 -17.03 10.71
N ALA A 84 -3.54 -16.22 10.59
CA ALA A 84 -4.13 -15.46 11.69
C ALA A 84 -5.64 -15.33 11.49
N SER A 85 -6.37 -15.15 12.58
CA SER A 85 -7.77 -14.73 12.50
C SER A 85 -7.79 -13.28 12.01
N ALA A 86 -8.43 -13.01 10.87
CA ALA A 86 -8.44 -11.67 10.32
C ALA A 86 -9.79 -11.30 9.70
N ALA A 87 -10.30 -10.12 10.04
CA ALA A 87 -11.49 -9.54 9.44
C ALA A 87 -11.20 -8.10 8.99
N SER A 88 -11.55 -7.81 7.74
CA SER A 88 -11.50 -6.47 7.17
C SER A 88 -12.89 -5.84 7.29
N PRO A 89 -13.06 -4.78 8.10
CA PRO A 89 -14.31 -4.03 8.19
C PRO A 89 -14.58 -3.22 6.90
N LEU A 90 -13.58 -3.08 6.04
CA LEU A 90 -13.69 -2.30 4.82
C LEU A 90 -14.56 -3.03 3.81
N ALA A 91 -15.56 -2.29 3.33
CA ALA A 91 -16.38 -2.67 2.19
C ALA A 91 -15.46 -2.85 0.97
N HIS A 92 -15.42 -4.04 0.37
CA HIS A 92 -14.57 -4.28 -0.79
C HIS A 92 -15.31 -3.94 -2.09
N ILE A 93 -14.54 -3.56 -3.10
CA ILE A 93 -15.06 -3.35 -4.44
C ILE A 93 -15.32 -4.72 -5.06
N ASP A 94 -16.56 -5.21 -5.04
CA ASP A 94 -16.92 -6.53 -5.56
C ASP A 94 -17.16 -6.51 -7.08
N ARG A 95 -17.37 -5.32 -7.63
CA ARG A 95 -17.70 -5.13 -9.03
C ARG A 95 -17.13 -3.82 -9.55
N VAL A 96 -16.30 -3.93 -10.56
CA VAL A 96 -15.91 -2.82 -11.42
C VAL A 96 -16.63 -3.01 -12.75
N LEU A 97 -17.65 -2.19 -13.01
CA LEU A 97 -18.29 -2.11 -14.31
C LEU A 97 -17.69 -0.94 -15.07
N THR A 98 -16.87 -1.24 -16.08
CA THR A 98 -16.42 -0.23 -17.03
C THR A 98 -17.44 -0.09 -18.16
N SER A 99 -18.30 0.93 -18.12
CA SER A 99 -19.14 1.28 -19.28
C SER A 99 -19.14 2.79 -19.48
N TRP A 100 -18.56 3.28 -20.58
CA TRP A 100 -18.82 4.65 -21.01
C TRP A 100 -20.04 4.67 -21.92
N PRO A 101 -20.96 5.62 -21.72
CA PRO A 101 -21.83 6.02 -22.81
C PRO A 101 -20.95 6.62 -23.91
N ASP A 102 -20.99 6.04 -25.11
CA ASP A 102 -20.35 6.60 -26.29
C ASP A 102 -20.88 8.04 -26.52
N PRO A 103 -20.03 9.07 -26.38
CA PRO A 103 -20.44 10.44 -26.63
C PRO A 103 -20.73 10.71 -28.11
N GLY A 104 -20.20 9.89 -29.03
CA GLY A 104 -20.37 10.04 -30.48
C GLY A 104 -21.82 9.89 -30.94
N GLY A 105 -22.62 9.08 -30.24
CA GLY A 105 -24.03 8.87 -30.59
C GLY A 105 -25.04 9.90 -30.05
N ILE A 106 -24.60 11.00 -29.42
CA ILE A 106 -25.52 12.01 -28.85
C ILE A 106 -26.18 12.83 -29.96
N ASP A 107 -25.42 13.30 -30.95
CA ASP A 107 -25.95 14.09 -32.04
C ASP A 107 -26.93 13.27 -32.90
N ASP A 108 -26.64 11.99 -33.13
CA ASP A 108 -27.57 11.07 -33.79
C ASP A 108 -28.87 10.89 -33.02
N GLU A 109 -28.82 10.91 -31.68
CA GLU A 109 -30.03 10.83 -30.84
C GLU A 109 -30.86 12.11 -30.90
N ILE A 110 -30.20 13.27 -30.97
CA ILE A 110 -30.85 14.56 -31.18
C ILE A 110 -31.52 14.56 -32.55
N VAL A 111 -30.83 14.17 -33.63
CA VAL A 111 -31.40 14.08 -34.98
C VAL A 111 -32.57 13.09 -35.02
N ARG A 112 -32.46 11.93 -34.38
CA ARG A 112 -33.55 10.94 -34.32
C ARG A 112 -34.79 11.45 -33.60
N SER A 113 -34.63 12.33 -32.61
CA SER A 113 -35.72 12.86 -31.79
C SER A 113 -36.32 14.17 -32.32
N LEU A 114 -35.50 15.03 -32.93
CA LEU A 114 -35.89 16.37 -33.41
C LEU A 114 -35.94 16.48 -34.95
N GLY A 115 -35.54 15.43 -35.67
CA GLY A 115 -35.46 15.39 -37.15
C GLY A 115 -34.21 16.08 -37.72
N SER A 116 -33.58 16.99 -36.97
CA SER A 116 -32.33 17.66 -37.35
C SER A 116 -31.64 18.21 -36.10
N LEU A 117 -30.37 18.61 -36.23
CA LEU A 117 -29.68 19.33 -35.16
C LEU A 117 -30.23 20.77 -35.06
N PRO A 118 -30.51 21.27 -33.85
CA PRO A 118 -30.87 22.68 -33.65
C PRO A 118 -29.82 23.61 -34.26
N GLY A 119 -30.25 24.57 -35.09
CA GLY A 119 -29.36 25.56 -35.71
C GLY A 119 -28.86 26.65 -34.75
N ASP A 120 -29.51 26.80 -33.59
CA ASP A 120 -29.06 27.67 -32.50
C ASP A 120 -28.05 26.91 -31.60
N PRO A 121 -26.79 27.39 -31.49
CA PRO A 121 -25.76 26.73 -30.69
C PRO A 121 -26.12 26.57 -29.21
N ALA A 122 -26.82 27.53 -28.61
CA ALA A 122 -27.20 27.46 -27.20
C ALA A 122 -28.22 26.35 -26.96
N ARG A 123 -29.19 26.23 -27.89
CA ARG A 123 -30.19 25.16 -27.87
C ARG A 123 -29.56 23.79 -28.12
N LEU A 124 -28.61 23.69 -29.04
CA LEU A 124 -27.89 22.43 -29.32
C LEU A 124 -27.10 21.95 -28.08
N GLU A 125 -26.40 22.85 -27.39
CA GLU A 125 -25.68 22.50 -26.16
C GLU A 125 -26.62 22.05 -25.04
N ALA A 126 -27.76 22.73 -24.87
CA ALA A 126 -28.77 22.33 -23.89
C ALA A 126 -29.30 20.90 -24.14
N GLU A 127 -29.56 20.55 -25.41
CA GLU A 127 -29.99 19.20 -25.79
C GLU A 127 -28.90 18.16 -25.54
N ARG A 128 -27.64 18.44 -25.95
CA ARG A 128 -26.49 17.55 -25.70
C ARG A 128 -26.30 17.29 -24.22
N ARG A 129 -26.37 18.34 -23.41
CA ARG A 129 -26.28 18.27 -21.94
C ARG A 129 -27.38 17.42 -21.34
N ALA A 130 -28.64 17.70 -21.71
CA ALA A 130 -29.79 16.94 -21.21
C ALA A 130 -29.68 15.44 -21.52
N ARG A 131 -29.26 15.09 -22.74
CA ARG A 131 -29.10 13.70 -23.20
C ARG A 131 -27.94 12.99 -22.51
N LEU A 132 -26.77 13.64 -22.39
CA LEU A 132 -25.63 13.07 -21.66
C LEU A 132 -25.99 12.82 -20.20
N LEU A 133 -26.62 13.79 -19.54
CA LEU A 133 -26.99 13.70 -18.13
C LEU A 133 -28.04 12.59 -17.91
N ALA A 134 -29.01 12.44 -18.83
CA ALA A 134 -29.95 11.32 -18.82
C ALA A 134 -29.25 9.96 -18.98
N ARG A 135 -28.29 9.83 -19.91
CA ARG A 135 -27.50 8.60 -20.10
C ARG A 135 -26.68 8.26 -18.85
N LEU A 136 -26.04 9.25 -18.24
CA LEU A 136 -25.29 9.07 -17.00
C LEU A 136 -26.22 8.62 -15.87
N ARG A 137 -27.36 9.30 -15.67
CA ARG A 137 -28.32 8.91 -14.63
C ARG A 137 -28.84 7.47 -14.79
N ALA A 138 -29.06 7.01 -16.02
CA ALA A 138 -29.51 5.65 -16.30
C ALA A 138 -28.51 4.56 -15.86
N GLY A 139 -27.21 4.88 -15.74
CA GLY A 139 -26.17 3.93 -15.33
C GLY A 139 -25.86 3.89 -13.82
N PHE A 140 -26.34 4.85 -13.03
CA PHE A 140 -25.95 5.02 -11.63
C PHE A 140 -27.05 4.57 -10.65
N ARG A 141 -26.63 4.06 -9.49
CA ARG A 141 -27.55 3.67 -8.39
C ARG A 141 -28.18 4.86 -7.66
N GLN A 142 -27.61 6.05 -7.80
CA GLN A 142 -28.09 7.31 -7.22
C GLN A 142 -28.22 8.38 -8.31
N PRO A 143 -29.26 8.31 -9.16
CA PRO A 143 -29.41 9.21 -10.31
C PRO A 143 -29.53 10.69 -9.89
N ASP A 144 -30.12 10.97 -8.73
CA ASP A 144 -30.35 12.34 -8.27
C ASP A 144 -29.07 13.05 -7.79
N ALA A 145 -27.99 12.30 -7.53
CA ALA A 145 -26.69 12.88 -7.17
C ALA A 145 -25.97 13.53 -8.37
N LEU A 146 -26.34 13.14 -9.60
CA LEU A 146 -25.84 13.75 -10.84
C LEU A 146 -26.65 15.01 -11.15
N THR A 147 -26.20 16.15 -10.64
CA THR A 147 -26.76 17.48 -10.93
C THR A 147 -25.99 18.18 -12.05
N ASP A 148 -26.56 19.25 -12.58
CA ASP A 148 -25.87 20.12 -13.54
C ASP A 148 -24.54 20.66 -12.99
N ALA A 149 -24.50 21.08 -11.72
CA ALA A 149 -23.28 21.56 -11.09
C ALA A 149 -22.19 20.48 -10.97
N VAL A 150 -22.60 19.23 -10.73
CA VAL A 150 -21.67 18.09 -10.70
C VAL A 150 -21.14 17.78 -12.10
N LEU A 151 -22.00 17.87 -13.13
CA LEU A 151 -21.59 17.71 -14.52
C LEU A 151 -20.58 18.82 -14.92
N ASP A 152 -20.80 20.07 -14.50
CA ASP A 152 -19.88 21.18 -14.77
C ASP A 152 -18.52 20.98 -14.10
N GLY A 153 -18.52 20.59 -12.81
CA GLY A 153 -17.29 20.26 -12.09
C GLY A 153 -16.51 19.12 -12.75
N TRP A 154 -17.23 18.12 -13.25
CA TRP A 154 -16.64 17.00 -13.98
C TRP A 154 -16.03 17.46 -15.32
N LEU A 155 -16.77 18.20 -16.15
CA LEU A 155 -16.28 18.74 -17.42
C LEU A 155 -15.01 19.58 -17.20
N ALA A 156 -14.99 20.44 -16.18
CA ALA A 156 -13.84 21.24 -15.82
C ALA A 156 -12.63 20.37 -15.43
N SER A 157 -12.83 19.28 -14.66
CA SER A 157 -11.75 18.39 -14.22
C SER A 157 -11.02 17.67 -15.36
N ILE A 158 -11.72 17.39 -16.46
CA ILE A 158 -11.16 16.79 -17.69
C ILE A 158 -10.77 17.85 -18.73
N GLY A 159 -10.84 19.13 -18.34
CA GLY A 159 -10.48 20.29 -19.15
C GLY A 159 -11.45 20.60 -20.29
N ALA A 160 -12.66 20.04 -20.30
CA ALA A 160 -13.71 20.35 -21.27
C ALA A 160 -14.52 21.57 -20.81
N ARG A 161 -14.82 22.47 -21.74
CA ARG A 161 -15.59 23.70 -21.47
C ARG A 161 -17.10 23.50 -21.60
N SER A 162 -17.53 22.45 -22.30
CA SER A 162 -18.93 22.10 -22.54
C SER A 162 -19.06 20.63 -22.98
N VAL A 163 -20.29 20.14 -23.12
CA VAL A 163 -20.56 18.80 -23.68
C VAL A 163 -20.23 18.76 -25.17
N GLY A 164 -20.45 19.85 -25.91
CA GLY A 164 -19.96 19.97 -27.28
C GLY A 164 -18.43 19.81 -27.41
N ASP A 165 -17.66 20.51 -26.56
CA ASP A 165 -16.18 20.39 -26.52
C ASP A 165 -15.75 18.96 -26.15
N LEU A 166 -16.48 18.30 -25.25
CA LEU A 166 -16.28 16.90 -24.93
C LEU A 166 -16.48 16.00 -26.16
N VAL A 167 -17.63 16.11 -26.84
CA VAL A 167 -17.95 15.30 -28.03
C VAL A 167 -16.93 15.51 -29.14
N GLU A 168 -16.50 16.76 -29.41
CA GLU A 168 -15.50 17.06 -30.43
C GLU A 168 -14.13 16.45 -30.12
N ARG A 169 -13.67 16.54 -28.86
CA ARG A 169 -12.40 15.95 -28.43
C ARG A 169 -12.37 14.43 -28.57
N PHE A 170 -13.52 13.80 -28.40
CA PHE A 170 -13.64 12.35 -28.36
C PHE A 170 -14.22 11.73 -29.63
N ALA A 171 -14.68 12.53 -30.59
CA ALA A 171 -15.19 12.07 -31.89
C ALA A 171 -14.20 11.19 -32.67
N ASN A 172 -12.90 11.25 -32.35
CA ASN A 172 -11.83 10.47 -33.00
C ASN A 172 -10.94 9.70 -32.02
N GLN A 173 -11.31 9.60 -30.74
CA GLN A 173 -10.53 8.87 -29.73
C GLN A 173 -11.33 7.68 -29.21
N LEU A 174 -10.74 6.49 -29.27
CA LEU A 174 -11.25 5.30 -28.57
C LEU A 174 -11.14 5.54 -27.05
N LEU A 175 -12.20 6.06 -26.44
CA LEU A 175 -12.24 6.30 -24.99
C LEU A 175 -12.50 5.03 -24.18
N GLY A 176 -11.61 4.72 -23.23
CA GLY A 176 -11.66 3.53 -22.36
C GLY A 176 -12.40 3.74 -21.04
N GLY A 177 -13.49 2.96 -20.83
CA GLY A 177 -14.53 2.79 -19.76
C GLY A 177 -14.75 3.71 -18.52
N THR A 178 -16.01 4.10 -18.19
CA THR A 178 -16.37 4.71 -16.88
C THR A 178 -16.35 3.62 -15.83
N LEU A 179 -15.61 3.81 -14.74
CA LEU A 179 -15.49 2.85 -13.65
C LEU A 179 -16.66 2.98 -12.65
N GLN A 180 -17.64 2.09 -12.71
CA GLN A 180 -18.64 1.94 -11.65
C GLN A 180 -18.14 0.92 -10.62
N VAL A 181 -18.01 1.39 -9.38
CA VAL A 181 -17.49 0.64 -8.24
C VAL A 181 -18.65 0.21 -7.34
N GLY A 182 -18.95 -1.09 -7.29
CA GLY A 182 -19.88 -1.69 -6.33
C GLY A 182 -19.14 -2.07 -5.05
N PHE A 183 -19.68 -1.70 -3.88
CA PHE A 183 -19.13 -2.07 -2.58
C PHE A 183 -19.98 -3.17 -1.94
N SER A 184 -19.35 -4.21 -1.42
CA SER A 184 -20.01 -5.20 -0.56
C SER A 184 -19.79 -4.86 0.92
N ALA A 185 -20.61 -5.38 1.83
CA ALA A 185 -20.41 -5.15 3.27
C ALA A 185 -19.12 -5.82 3.75
N GLY A 186 -18.37 -5.14 4.62
CA GLY A 186 -17.16 -5.68 5.24
C GLY A 186 -17.42 -7.00 5.97
N ALA A 187 -16.47 -7.93 5.91
CA ALA A 187 -16.59 -9.20 6.61
C ALA A 187 -16.49 -8.96 8.13
N THR A 188 -17.50 -9.39 8.88
CA THR A 188 -17.52 -9.32 10.35
C THR A 188 -16.96 -10.57 11.02
N THR A 189 -16.68 -11.63 10.27
CA THR A 189 -16.23 -12.92 10.78
C THR A 189 -14.70 -13.05 10.72
N THR A 190 -14.08 -13.16 11.90
CA THR A 190 -12.64 -13.40 12.08
C THR A 190 -12.34 -14.91 12.00
N ALA A 191 -12.31 -15.47 10.80
CA ALA A 191 -11.85 -16.85 10.60
C ALA A 191 -10.32 -16.88 10.40
N PRO A 192 -9.61 -17.92 10.88
CA PRO A 192 -8.20 -18.12 10.56
C PRO A 192 -8.00 -18.23 9.05
N ARG A 193 -7.14 -17.39 8.50
CA ARG A 193 -6.78 -17.41 7.07
C ARG A 193 -5.28 -17.16 6.89
N ALA A 194 -4.74 -17.70 5.80
CA ALA A 194 -3.37 -17.41 5.40
C ALA A 194 -3.28 -15.97 4.90
N LEU A 195 -2.47 -15.17 5.57
CA LEU A 195 -2.08 -13.82 5.21
C LEU A 195 -0.68 -13.92 4.59
N PRO A 196 -0.55 -13.90 3.25
CA PRO A 196 0.74 -14.15 2.60
C PRO A 196 1.80 -13.14 3.08
N LEU A 197 3.10 -13.42 2.98
CA LEU A 197 4.16 -12.45 3.27
C LEU A 197 5.48 -12.70 2.57
N SER A 198 6.28 -11.64 2.51
CA SER A 198 7.69 -11.68 2.11
C SER A 198 8.48 -10.92 3.17
N ALA A 199 9.40 -11.63 3.81
CA ALA A 199 10.14 -11.15 4.96
C ALA A 199 11.63 -11.42 4.82
N ALA A 200 12.44 -10.39 5.06
CA ALA A 200 13.88 -10.51 5.19
C ALA A 200 14.25 -10.70 6.66
N ILE A 201 14.90 -11.80 7.00
CA ILE A 201 15.30 -12.13 8.36
C ILE A 201 16.75 -11.70 8.56
N LEU A 202 16.96 -10.86 9.58
CA LEU A 202 18.26 -10.43 10.06
C LEU A 202 18.50 -11.10 11.41
N VAL A 203 19.46 -12.03 11.46
CA VAL A 203 19.87 -12.70 12.70
C VAL A 203 21.07 -11.95 13.24
N ARG A 204 20.95 -11.42 14.45
CA ARG A 204 21.98 -10.56 15.05
C ARG A 204 22.22 -11.01 16.48
N ASP A 205 23.48 -11.24 16.79
CA ASP A 205 23.94 -11.57 18.13
C ASP A 205 24.43 -10.30 18.86
N GLN A 206 24.64 -10.38 20.18
CA GLN A 206 25.15 -9.26 20.96
C GLN A 206 26.65 -8.99 20.71
N PRO A 207 27.10 -7.72 20.79
CA PRO A 207 26.32 -6.51 21.07
C PRO A 207 25.56 -5.99 19.83
N ILE A 208 24.39 -5.40 20.06
CA ILE A 208 23.53 -4.84 19.01
C ILE A 208 23.37 -3.34 19.18
N HIS A 209 23.60 -2.58 18.11
CA HIS A 209 23.23 -1.17 18.02
C HIS A 209 21.91 -1.02 17.26
N VAL A 210 20.86 -0.55 17.94
CA VAL A 210 19.52 -0.40 17.35
C VAL A 210 19.53 0.52 16.13
N ALA A 211 20.30 1.62 16.18
CA ALA A 211 20.43 2.56 15.07
C ALA A 211 20.97 1.88 13.80
N ASP A 212 21.99 1.03 13.95
CA ASP A 212 22.57 0.28 12.83
C ASP A 212 21.57 -0.73 12.26
N LEU A 213 20.81 -1.41 13.12
CA LEU A 213 19.76 -2.32 12.66
C LEU A 213 18.64 -1.61 11.92
N LEU A 214 18.21 -0.43 12.37
CA LEU A 214 17.22 0.37 11.65
C LEU A 214 17.75 0.79 10.27
N ALA A 215 18.99 1.30 10.21
CA ALA A 215 19.62 1.68 8.96
C ALA A 215 19.76 0.48 7.99
N GLN A 216 20.20 -0.68 8.50
CA GLN A 216 20.26 -1.92 7.73
C GLN A 216 18.87 -2.37 7.26
N SER A 217 17.85 -2.29 8.12
CA SER A 217 16.50 -2.72 7.78
C SER A 217 15.92 -1.89 6.65
N LYS A 218 16.09 -0.56 6.71
CA LYS A 218 15.68 0.32 5.63
C LYS A 218 16.41 -0.01 4.32
N ALA A 219 17.73 -0.19 4.37
CA ALA A 219 18.50 -0.54 3.18
C ALA A 219 18.07 -1.89 2.57
N VAL A 220 17.77 -2.88 3.40
CA VAL A 220 17.25 -4.19 2.96
C VAL A 220 15.87 -4.05 2.31
N ALA A 221 14.95 -3.32 2.96
CA ALA A 221 13.61 -3.12 2.45
C ALA A 221 13.64 -2.44 1.07
N ASP A 222 14.34 -1.31 0.95
CA ASP A 222 14.48 -0.55 -0.29
C ASP A 222 15.10 -1.44 -1.41
N GLN A 223 16.13 -2.24 -1.11
CA GLN A 223 16.76 -3.11 -2.10
C GLN A 223 15.90 -4.30 -2.55
N LEU A 224 15.11 -4.88 -1.65
CA LEU A 224 14.24 -6.00 -1.98
C LEU A 224 13.03 -5.56 -2.79
N GLU A 225 12.52 -4.36 -2.52
CA GLU A 225 11.50 -3.70 -3.34
C GLU A 225 12.01 -3.50 -4.77
N ASP A 226 13.20 -2.89 -4.94
CA ASP A 226 13.84 -2.70 -6.25
C ASP A 226 14.06 -4.00 -7.05
N LEU A 227 14.29 -5.12 -6.35
CA LEU A 227 14.50 -6.43 -6.98
C LEU A 227 13.19 -7.12 -7.38
N GLY A 228 12.03 -6.51 -7.13
CA GLY A 228 10.73 -7.12 -7.39
C GLY A 228 10.52 -8.39 -6.56
N VAL A 229 11.19 -8.50 -5.40
CA VAL A 229 10.96 -9.58 -4.43
C VAL A 229 9.57 -9.46 -3.79
N GLU A 230 8.84 -8.42 -4.16
CA GLU A 230 7.44 -8.20 -3.87
C GLU A 230 6.60 -9.48 -4.00
N ARG A 231 5.63 -9.52 -3.10
CA ARG A 231 4.63 -10.57 -2.99
C ARG A 231 3.67 -10.50 -4.18
N ALA A 232 3.21 -11.65 -4.67
CA ALA A 232 2.05 -11.66 -5.56
C ALA A 232 0.88 -10.88 -4.90
N GLN A 233 0.22 -9.99 -5.64
CA GLN A 233 -0.96 -9.27 -5.17
C GLN A 233 -2.13 -10.26 -5.00
N GLY A 234 -2.15 -10.97 -3.88
CA GLY A 234 -3.26 -11.84 -3.49
C GLY A 234 -3.99 -11.26 -2.28
N GLY A 235 -5.25 -10.88 -2.47
CA GLY A 235 -6.27 -10.68 -1.44
C GLY A 235 -6.45 -9.25 -0.90
N ASP A 236 -7.71 -8.94 -0.55
CA ASP A 236 -8.29 -7.67 -0.05
C ASP A 236 -7.76 -7.19 1.32
N SER A 237 -6.54 -7.54 1.70
CA SER A 237 -5.98 -7.13 2.99
C SER A 237 -5.21 -5.82 2.84
N ALA A 238 -5.56 -4.82 3.64
CA ALA A 238 -4.83 -3.56 3.74
C ALA A 238 -3.38 -3.83 4.20
N ARG A 239 -2.43 -3.63 3.30
CA ARG A 239 -1.01 -3.87 3.55
C ARG A 239 -0.38 -2.59 4.09
N ALA A 240 0.45 -2.73 5.12
CA ALA A 240 1.26 -1.62 5.60
C ALA A 240 2.57 -1.52 4.81
N GLN A 241 3.19 -2.67 4.51
CA GLN A 241 4.51 -2.73 3.86
C GLN A 241 4.58 -3.85 2.80
N PRO A 242 5.27 -3.63 1.67
CA PRO A 242 5.43 -4.65 0.63
C PRO A 242 6.35 -5.79 1.07
N VAL A 243 7.40 -5.46 1.84
CA VAL A 243 8.37 -6.39 2.43
C VAL A 243 8.54 -6.04 3.91
N VAL A 244 8.55 -7.05 4.78
CA VAL A 244 8.81 -6.88 6.22
C VAL A 244 10.25 -7.26 6.52
N VAL A 245 10.92 -6.53 7.41
CA VAL A 245 12.21 -6.96 7.96
C VAL A 245 11.97 -7.61 9.31
N VAL A 246 12.51 -8.80 9.55
CA VAL A 246 12.35 -9.53 10.80
C VAL A 246 13.67 -9.53 11.53
N TRP A 247 13.70 -8.90 12.69
CA TRP A 247 14.83 -8.98 13.61
C TRP A 247 14.71 -10.25 14.44
N MET A 248 15.74 -11.08 14.36
CA MET A 248 15.90 -12.23 15.23
C MET A 248 17.10 -11.97 16.13
N VAL A 249 16.83 -11.67 17.41
CA VAL A 249 17.84 -11.23 18.39
C VAL A 249 17.74 -12.04 19.69
N PRO A 250 18.80 -12.16 20.49
CA PRO A 250 18.71 -12.78 21.81
C PRO A 250 17.74 -12.04 22.73
N GLU A 251 16.99 -12.76 23.57
CA GLU A 251 16.05 -12.15 24.52
C GLU A 251 16.75 -11.19 25.51
N GLN A 252 18.04 -11.42 25.79
CA GLN A 252 18.88 -10.62 26.69
C GLN A 252 19.05 -9.17 26.22
N VAL A 253 18.80 -8.90 24.93
CA VAL A 253 18.81 -7.52 24.39
C VAL A 253 17.83 -6.63 25.15
N PHE A 254 16.74 -7.18 25.68
CA PHE A 254 15.72 -6.45 26.41
C PHE A 254 16.00 -6.32 27.92
N ASP A 255 17.15 -6.82 28.39
CA ASP A 255 17.60 -6.58 29.77
C ASP A 255 18.15 -5.14 29.93
N ASP A 256 18.58 -4.51 28.84
CA ASP A 256 19.04 -3.11 28.83
C ASP A 256 17.94 -2.15 29.31
N ALA A 257 18.31 -1.27 30.25
CA ALA A 257 17.43 -0.26 30.82
C ALA A 257 16.99 0.84 29.84
N GLY A 258 17.68 0.99 28.70
CA GLY A 258 17.34 1.92 27.63
C GLY A 258 16.09 1.51 26.82
N TRP A 259 15.62 0.26 26.91
CA TRP A 259 14.38 -0.14 26.25
C TRP A 259 13.15 0.36 27.03
N PRO A 260 12.19 1.01 26.35
CA PRO A 260 10.97 1.47 26.99
C PRO A 260 10.10 0.29 27.43
N GLY A 261 9.40 0.47 28.56
CA GLY A 261 8.48 -0.51 29.11
C GLY A 261 9.07 -1.33 30.26
N GLY A 262 8.19 -1.98 31.02
CA GLY A 262 8.58 -2.85 32.11
C GLY A 262 8.97 -2.13 33.41
N GLU A 263 8.84 -0.81 33.50
CA GLU A 263 9.10 -0.01 34.71
C GLU A 263 8.18 -0.44 35.87
N SER A 264 6.98 -0.93 35.54
CA SER A 264 6.01 -1.45 36.50
C SER A 264 6.22 -2.93 36.87
N ALA A 265 7.18 -3.64 36.26
CA ALA A 265 7.39 -5.05 36.51
C ALA A 265 8.26 -5.31 37.75
N THR A 266 7.79 -6.23 38.59
CA THR A 266 8.45 -6.64 39.83
C THR A 266 9.51 -7.72 39.63
N THR A 267 9.54 -8.39 38.48
CA THR A 267 10.53 -9.43 38.14
C THR A 267 11.23 -9.12 36.83
N ASP A 268 12.48 -9.56 36.69
CA ASP A 268 13.27 -9.33 35.47
C ASP A 268 12.65 -9.99 34.25
N VAL A 269 12.08 -11.18 34.41
CA VAL A 269 11.36 -11.90 33.34
C VAL A 269 10.15 -11.10 32.85
N ALA A 270 9.33 -10.57 33.77
CA ALA A 270 8.18 -9.76 33.40
C ALA A 270 8.61 -8.42 32.78
N ARG A 271 9.70 -7.82 33.27
CA ARG A 271 10.28 -6.60 32.71
C ARG A 271 10.72 -6.81 31.27
N ARG A 272 11.48 -7.88 31.01
CA ARG A 272 11.94 -8.28 29.67
C ARG A 272 10.76 -8.50 28.71
N ALA A 273 9.73 -9.22 29.15
CA ALA A 273 8.55 -9.48 28.35
C ALA A 273 7.81 -8.18 27.95
N LEU A 274 7.63 -7.25 28.90
CA LEU A 274 6.98 -5.97 28.65
C LEU A 274 7.80 -5.07 27.71
N ARG A 275 9.13 -5.02 27.89
CA ARG A 275 10.04 -4.30 26.98
C ARG A 275 10.00 -4.86 25.57
N ARG A 276 10.07 -6.19 25.44
CA ARG A 276 9.94 -6.88 24.15
C ARG A 276 8.62 -6.53 23.47
N GLN A 277 7.51 -6.53 24.20
CA GLN A 277 6.19 -6.19 23.65
C GLN A 277 6.12 -4.71 23.22
N ALA A 278 6.66 -3.80 24.03
CA ALA A 278 6.71 -2.38 23.70
C ALA A 278 7.57 -2.11 22.46
N ALA A 279 8.78 -2.69 22.41
CA ALA A 279 9.69 -2.62 21.27
C ALA A 279 9.04 -3.20 20.01
N GLY A 280 8.41 -4.38 20.10
CA GLY A 280 7.73 -5.01 18.96
C GLY A 280 6.61 -4.14 18.39
N ARG A 281 5.82 -3.46 19.23
CA ARG A 281 4.79 -2.52 18.77
C ARG A 281 5.35 -1.29 18.08
N TRP A 282 6.46 -0.75 18.59
CA TRP A 282 7.13 0.39 17.98
C TRP A 282 7.75 0.00 16.63
N LEU A 283 8.52 -1.09 16.59
CA LEU A 283 9.17 -1.61 15.39
C LEU A 283 8.17 -2.02 14.29
N ALA A 284 7.00 -2.56 14.66
CA ALA A 284 5.99 -2.94 13.68
C ALA A 284 5.52 -1.76 12.82
N ARG A 285 5.48 -0.54 13.37
CA ARG A 285 5.13 0.67 12.61
C ARG A 285 6.14 1.01 11.52
N GLU A 286 7.40 0.61 11.75
CA GLU A 286 8.51 0.76 10.80
C GLU A 286 8.62 -0.43 9.83
N GLY A 287 7.63 -1.33 9.80
CA GLY A 287 7.69 -2.53 8.97
C GLY A 287 8.64 -3.60 9.50
N ILE A 288 8.95 -3.57 10.80
CA ILE A 288 9.91 -4.47 11.42
C ILE A 288 9.21 -5.42 12.38
N GLY A 289 9.26 -6.72 12.09
CA GLY A 289 8.83 -7.78 13.01
C GLY A 289 9.95 -8.16 13.98
N LEU A 290 9.62 -8.38 15.25
CA LEU A 290 10.60 -8.70 16.30
C LEU A 290 10.42 -10.12 16.83
N VAL A 291 11.47 -10.93 16.74
CA VAL A 291 11.54 -12.31 17.21
C VAL A 291 12.73 -12.45 18.14
N THR A 292 12.54 -13.15 19.26
CA THR A 292 13.64 -13.48 20.15
C THR A 292 14.07 -14.94 20.05
N THR A 293 15.36 -15.18 20.17
CA THR A 293 15.92 -16.52 20.41
C THR A 293 16.19 -16.70 21.90
N ALA A 294 15.94 -17.90 22.42
CA ALA A 294 16.38 -18.27 23.75
C ALA A 294 17.92 -18.23 23.81
N ALA A 295 18.48 -17.96 25.00
CA ALA A 295 19.90 -18.14 25.20
C ALA A 295 20.29 -19.57 24.82
N VAL A 296 21.32 -19.71 23.98
CA VAL A 296 22.00 -20.99 23.81
C VAL A 296 22.77 -21.23 25.12
N PRO A 297 22.47 -22.28 25.90
CA PRO A 297 23.34 -22.63 27.02
C PRO A 297 24.72 -22.98 26.45
N GLY A 298 25.73 -22.22 26.86
CA GLY A 298 27.13 -22.46 26.50
C GLY A 298 27.70 -23.72 27.14
#